data_AF-A0A2P2DC39-F1
#
_entry.id   AF-A0A2P2DC39-F1
#
_cell.length_a   1.000
_cell.length_b   1.000
_cell.length_c   1.000
_cell.angle_alpha   90.00
_cell.angle_beta   90.00
_cell.angle_gamma   90.00
#
_symmetry.space_group_name_H-M   'P 1'
#
loop_
_entity.id
_entity.type
_entity.pdbx_description
1 polymer ?
#
loop_
_entity_poly.entity_id
_entity_poly.type
_entity_poly.pdbx_seq_one_letter_code
_entity_poly.pdbx_strand_id
1 'polypeptide(L)'
;MTQFRKKLPILSPFFIALVVLHSLFVDYTVQFPDFISSESPESNLETIKPKVIAENGVIGRISYLESFLVEIESKELPIDTDLEDTKDNVKRVLIGQKLLLGLLLFYLFLTFSTAMTYMFHVWFHKSMAHVLYPVSLVVLLPKIFFQLNLMVQKDIFSYFYFLFLICTYIFTILAYRTIIKDKEPYEGFQSLQFSSSLEEEGRSPGQTKTGTYFAPIFHVLVIILIGILIGNLIYIPLFLLQKHYVSEFSYFIFFLIGLLSVFYIFNYNKVGGESKNKNWQNLSVSFAYLQYRFLRNGFFSIFSTILIILFVTFLFSLLLFNIDLIQNNLGLFGKTTEF
;
A
#
# COMPACT_ATOMS: atom_id res chain seq x y z
N MET A 1 32.52 15.38 11.57
CA MET A 1 31.81 14.75 10.43
C MET A 1 31.39 13.29 10.67
N THR A 2 32.11 12.50 11.47
CA THR A 2 31.81 11.06 11.70
C THR A 2 30.53 10.79 12.49
N GLN A 3 30.23 11.58 13.53
CA GLN A 3 29.01 11.41 14.33
C GLN A 3 27.73 11.76 13.56
N PHE A 4 27.76 12.81 12.71
CA PHE A 4 26.60 13.22 11.91
C PHE A 4 26.22 12.13 10.89
N ARG A 5 27.20 11.54 10.22
CA ARG A 5 26.97 10.42 9.28
C ARG A 5 26.35 9.19 9.96
N LYS A 6 26.72 8.91 11.21
CA LYS A 6 26.15 7.80 11.99
C LYS A 6 24.69 8.05 12.43
N LYS A 7 24.30 9.30 12.65
CA LYS A 7 22.92 9.65 13.03
C LYS A 7 21.97 9.78 11.83
N LEU A 8 22.52 9.93 10.62
CA LEU A 8 21.75 10.18 9.40
C LEU A 8 20.73 9.07 9.08
N PRO A 9 21.05 7.77 9.20
CA PRO A 9 20.08 6.67 9.06
C PRO A 9 18.90 6.68 10.04
N ILE A 10 19.04 7.36 11.18
CA ILE A 10 17.98 7.51 12.19
C ILE A 10 17.13 8.76 11.90
N LEU A 11 17.77 9.84 11.42
CA LEU A 11 17.09 11.12 11.14
C LEU A 11 16.38 11.15 9.79
N SER A 12 16.89 10.48 8.75
CA SER A 12 16.25 10.50 7.43
C SER A 12 14.83 9.93 7.41
N PRO A 13 14.52 8.79 8.07
CA PRO A 13 13.14 8.32 8.13
C PRO A 13 12.21 9.31 8.83
N PHE A 14 12.69 10.08 9.81
CA PHE A 14 11.90 11.12 10.46
C PHE A 14 11.56 12.27 9.49
N PHE A 15 12.53 12.74 8.69
CA PHE A 15 12.25 13.75 7.68
C PHE A 15 11.27 13.25 6.60
N ILE A 16 11.42 11.98 6.18
CA ILE A 16 10.46 11.35 5.27
C ILE A 16 9.07 11.30 5.91
N ALA A 17 8.97 10.93 7.20
CA ALA A 17 7.71 10.90 7.93
C ALA A 17 7.02 12.27 7.97
N LEU A 18 7.76 13.36 8.15
CA LEU A 18 7.22 14.72 8.09
C LEU A 18 6.62 15.04 6.70
N VAL A 19 7.27 14.63 5.61
CA VAL A 19 6.72 14.81 4.26
C VAL A 19 5.44 14.00 4.06
N VAL A 20 5.40 12.77 4.58
CA VAL A 20 4.21 11.91 4.52
C VAL A 20 3.05 12.52 5.33
N LEU A 21 3.33 12.99 6.56
CA LEU A 21 2.36 13.68 7.40
C LEU A 21 1.82 14.92 6.72
N HIS A 22 2.68 15.76 6.13
CA HIS A 22 2.25 16.92 5.35
C HIS A 22 1.29 16.51 4.22
N SER A 23 1.56 15.39 3.54
CA SER A 23 0.74 14.89 2.44
C SER A 23 -0.65 14.40 2.85
N LEU A 24 -0.87 14.13 4.14
CA LEU A 24 -2.21 13.81 4.66
C LEU A 24 -3.13 15.03 4.63
N PHE A 25 -2.56 16.24 4.75
CA PHE A 25 -3.30 17.49 4.88
C PHE A 25 -3.25 18.36 3.62
N VAL A 26 -2.17 18.29 2.84
CA VAL A 26 -1.98 19.11 1.65
C VAL A 26 -1.48 18.23 0.50
N ASP A 27 -2.12 18.35 -0.65
CA ASP A 27 -1.67 17.75 -1.91
C ASP A 27 -1.56 18.82 -3.01
N TYR A 28 -0.96 18.45 -4.14
CA TYR A 28 -0.74 19.37 -5.26
C TYR A 28 -1.22 18.75 -6.57
N THR A 29 -1.92 19.54 -7.37
CA THR A 29 -2.42 19.13 -8.70
C THR A 29 -1.99 20.15 -9.74
N VAL A 30 -1.87 19.69 -11.00
CA VAL A 30 -1.63 20.57 -12.14
C VAL A 30 -2.99 20.90 -12.74
N GLN A 31 -3.41 22.16 -12.65
CA GLN A 31 -4.55 22.67 -13.39
C GLN A 31 -4.06 23.12 -14.77
N PHE A 32 -4.54 22.44 -15.81
CA PHE A 32 -4.40 22.92 -17.17
C PHE A 32 -5.44 24.00 -17.43
N PRO A 33 -5.08 25.08 -18.13
CA PRO A 33 -6.05 26.11 -18.43
C PRO A 33 -7.15 25.58 -19.34
N ASP A 34 -8.37 26.02 -19.08
CA ASP A 34 -9.51 25.73 -19.93
C ASP A 34 -9.25 26.36 -21.31
N PHE A 35 -9.28 25.53 -22.36
CA PHE A 35 -9.30 26.03 -23.71
C PHE A 35 -10.64 26.77 -23.87
N ILE A 36 -10.58 28.11 -23.96
CA ILE A 36 -11.66 29.07 -24.26
C ILE A 36 -12.14 29.86 -23.03
N SER A 37 -11.57 31.06 -22.86
CA SER A 37 -12.29 32.22 -22.31
C SER A 37 -12.05 33.42 -23.23
N SER A 38 -13.06 33.83 -23.98
CA SER A 38 -13.05 34.98 -24.89
C SER A 38 -13.15 36.30 -24.12
N GLU A 39 -12.19 36.61 -23.25
CA GLU A 39 -12.15 37.90 -22.57
C GLU A 39 -10.72 38.47 -22.48
N SER A 40 -10.53 39.64 -23.07
CA SER A 40 -9.42 40.61 -22.96
C SER A 40 -7.95 40.15 -23.19
N PRO A 41 -7.21 40.76 -24.13
CA PRO A 41 -5.84 40.33 -24.50
C PRO A 41 -4.78 40.53 -23.39
N GLU A 42 -5.03 41.34 -22.37
CA GLU A 42 -4.08 41.57 -21.27
C GLU A 42 -4.16 40.53 -20.15
N SER A 43 -5.28 39.82 -20.00
CA SER A 43 -5.42 38.71 -19.03
C SER A 43 -4.92 37.36 -19.56
N ASN A 44 -4.73 37.27 -20.88
CA ASN A 44 -4.44 36.02 -21.58
C ASN A 44 -2.99 35.51 -21.47
N LEU A 45 -2.04 36.35 -21.04
CA LEU A 45 -0.64 35.91 -20.90
C LEU A 45 -0.40 35.07 -19.62
N GLU A 46 -1.23 35.21 -18.59
CA GLU A 46 -1.14 34.41 -17.37
C GLU A 46 -1.98 33.12 -17.39
N THR A 47 -2.95 33.01 -18.31
CA THR A 47 -3.87 31.87 -18.42
C THR A 47 -3.41 30.77 -19.37
N ILE A 48 -2.26 30.89 -20.07
CA ILE A 48 -1.82 29.85 -21.03
C ILE A 48 -0.92 28.77 -20.40
N LYS A 49 -0.41 28.98 -19.17
CA LYS A 49 0.55 28.06 -18.53
C LYS A 49 -0.16 27.16 -17.51
N PRO A 50 0.15 25.85 -17.48
CA PRO A 50 -0.33 24.97 -16.41
C PRO A 50 0.04 25.55 -15.04
N LYS A 51 -0.95 25.68 -14.16
CA LYS A 51 -0.75 26.17 -12.79
C LYS A 51 -0.76 25.00 -11.82
N VAL A 52 -0.01 25.12 -10.73
CA VAL A 52 0.02 24.10 -9.67
C VAL A 52 -0.78 24.68 -8.53
N ILE A 53 -1.79 23.95 -8.06
CA ILE A 53 -2.69 24.42 -7.01
C ILE A 53 -2.54 23.49 -5.81
N ALA A 54 -2.54 24.10 -4.63
CA ALA A 54 -2.63 23.36 -3.38
C ALA A 54 -4.08 22.91 -3.16
N GLU A 55 -4.26 21.61 -3.05
CA GLU A 55 -5.55 21.00 -2.72
C GLU A 55 -5.52 20.40 -1.32
N ASN A 56 -6.72 20.10 -0.81
CA ASN A 56 -6.86 19.30 0.38
C ASN A 56 -6.12 17.97 0.21
N GLY A 57 -5.35 17.60 1.23
CA GLY A 57 -4.70 16.30 1.30
C GLY A 57 -5.72 15.17 1.43
N VAL A 58 -5.21 13.94 1.55
CA VAL A 58 -6.03 12.72 1.53
C VAL A 58 -7.16 12.75 2.56
N ILE A 59 -6.90 13.25 3.78
CA ILE A 59 -7.93 13.31 4.83
C ILE A 59 -9.05 14.29 4.44
N GLY A 60 -8.69 15.48 3.96
CA GLY A 60 -9.67 16.48 3.54
C GLY A 60 -10.49 16.03 2.33
N ARG A 61 -9.87 15.34 1.37
CA ARG A 61 -10.57 14.74 0.23
C ARG A 61 -11.55 13.66 0.65
N ILE A 62 -11.17 12.77 1.58
CA ILE A 62 -12.09 11.74 2.12
C ILE A 62 -13.28 12.41 2.78
N SER A 63 -13.05 13.38 3.68
CA SER A 63 -14.13 14.09 4.37
C SER A 63 -15.06 14.83 3.41
N TYR A 64 -14.52 15.45 2.37
CA TYR A 64 -15.29 16.11 1.32
C TYR A 64 -16.15 15.12 0.55
N LEU A 65 -15.57 14.01 0.07
CA LEU A 65 -16.28 12.99 -0.70
C LEU A 65 -17.36 12.29 0.12
N GLU A 66 -17.13 12.04 1.41
CA GLU A 66 -18.15 11.48 2.31
C GLU A 66 -19.31 12.46 2.49
N SER A 67 -19.03 13.74 2.72
CA SER A 67 -20.06 14.77 2.86
C SER A 67 -20.88 14.94 1.58
N PHE A 68 -20.21 14.94 0.42
CA PHE A 68 -20.83 15.03 -0.89
C PHE A 68 -21.74 13.83 -1.18
N LEU A 69 -21.30 12.63 -0.82
CA LEU A 69 -22.08 11.41 -0.99
C LEU A 69 -23.35 11.41 -0.13
N VAL A 70 -23.25 11.88 1.12
CA VAL A 70 -24.43 12.06 2.00
C VAL A 70 -25.41 13.08 1.40
N GLU A 71 -24.91 14.17 0.82
CA GLU A 71 -25.78 15.17 0.17
C GLU A 71 -26.53 14.58 -1.02
N ILE A 72 -25.85 13.83 -1.90
CA ILE A 72 -26.47 13.17 -3.06
C ILE A 72 -27.51 12.14 -2.60
N GLU A 73 -27.22 11.36 -1.56
CA GLU A 73 -28.16 10.33 -1.05
C GLU A 73 -29.38 10.92 -0.32
N SER A 74 -29.27 12.16 0.19
CA SER A 74 -30.34 12.83 0.95
C SER A 74 -31.43 13.49 0.09
N LYS A 75 -31.15 13.80 -1.18
CA LYS A 75 -32.13 14.39 -2.10
C LYS A 75 -32.94 13.25 -2.71
N GLU A 76 -34.27 13.27 -2.63
CA GLU A 76 -35.13 12.34 -3.38
C GLU A 76 -34.85 12.55 -4.88
N LEU A 77 -34.11 11.61 -5.48
CA LEU A 77 -33.58 11.77 -6.83
C LEU A 77 -34.69 11.48 -7.86
N PRO A 78 -34.90 12.35 -8.86
CA PRO A 78 -35.70 12.00 -10.03
C PRO A 78 -35.08 10.81 -10.77
N ILE A 79 -35.91 9.85 -11.15
CA ILE A 79 -35.50 8.53 -11.72
C ILE A 79 -34.69 8.67 -13.03
N ASP A 80 -34.76 9.81 -13.72
CA ASP A 80 -34.13 10.06 -15.04
C ASP A 80 -32.85 10.95 -14.98
N THR A 81 -32.04 10.88 -13.93
CA THR A 81 -30.80 11.67 -13.84
C THR A 81 -29.53 10.81 -13.84
N ASP A 82 -28.47 11.25 -14.55
CA ASP A 82 -27.08 10.72 -14.55
C ASP A 82 -26.39 10.74 -13.15
N LEU A 83 -27.18 10.93 -12.10
CA LEU A 83 -26.75 11.05 -10.71
C LEU A 83 -26.40 9.69 -10.09
N GLU A 84 -26.93 8.58 -10.60
CA GLU A 84 -26.55 7.23 -10.15
C GLU A 84 -25.11 6.87 -10.57
N ASP A 85 -24.74 7.15 -11.83
CA ASP A 85 -23.36 7.00 -12.31
C ASP A 85 -22.39 7.91 -11.55
N THR A 86 -22.82 9.14 -11.26
CA THR A 86 -22.04 10.09 -10.45
C THR A 86 -21.81 9.56 -9.04
N LYS A 87 -22.84 8.99 -8.41
CA LYS A 87 -22.77 8.38 -7.09
C LYS A 87 -21.79 7.19 -7.05
N ASP A 88 -21.86 6.31 -8.04
CA ASP A 88 -20.97 5.15 -8.14
C ASP A 88 -19.51 5.56 -8.40
N ASN A 89 -19.30 6.59 -9.22
CA ASN A 89 -17.98 7.18 -9.42
C ASN A 89 -17.42 7.77 -8.12
N VAL A 90 -18.21 8.54 -7.38
CA VAL A 90 -17.79 9.12 -6.08
C VAL A 90 -17.46 8.02 -5.08
N LYS A 91 -18.28 6.96 -4.99
CA LYS A 91 -18.01 5.78 -4.14
C LYS A 91 -16.67 5.14 -4.47
N ARG A 92 -16.40 4.95 -5.77
CA ARG A 92 -15.14 4.36 -6.25
C ARG A 92 -13.93 5.23 -5.90
N VAL A 93 -14.03 6.55 -6.13
CA VAL A 93 -12.96 7.50 -5.79
C VAL A 93 -12.72 7.51 -4.28
N LEU A 94 -13.78 7.50 -3.46
CA LEU A 94 -13.69 7.44 -2.00
C LEU A 94 -12.94 6.19 -1.52
N ILE A 95 -13.23 5.02 -2.10
CA ILE A 95 -12.50 3.77 -1.81
C ILE A 95 -11.01 3.93 -2.17
N GLY A 96 -10.70 4.51 -3.32
CA GLY A 96 -9.33 4.80 -3.74
C GLY A 96 -8.58 5.70 -2.75
N GLN A 97 -9.23 6.76 -2.25
CA GLN A 97 -8.64 7.66 -1.26
C GLN A 97 -8.43 6.98 0.10
N LYS A 98 -9.37 6.12 0.55
CA LYS A 98 -9.23 5.33 1.78
C LYS A 98 -8.07 4.34 1.69
N LEU A 99 -7.89 3.69 0.54
CA LEU A 99 -6.75 2.82 0.28
C LEU A 99 -5.43 3.60 0.30
N LEU A 100 -5.39 4.78 -0.34
CA LEU A 100 -4.23 5.67 -0.31
C LEU A 100 -3.89 6.11 1.12
N LEU A 101 -4.87 6.44 1.95
CA LEU A 101 -4.66 6.74 3.37
C LEU A 101 -4.02 5.56 4.10
N GLY A 102 -4.54 4.34 3.90
CA GLY A 102 -3.96 3.12 4.46
C GLY A 102 -2.50 2.91 4.05
N LEU A 103 -2.18 3.16 2.77
CA LEU A 103 -0.81 3.09 2.25
C LEU A 103 0.11 4.14 2.90
N LEU A 104 -0.35 5.37 3.05
CA LEU A 104 0.42 6.45 3.68
C LEU A 104 0.68 6.16 5.17
N LEU A 105 -0.31 5.61 5.89
CA LEU A 105 -0.15 5.18 7.28
C LEU A 105 0.84 4.01 7.40
N PHE A 106 0.73 3.00 6.52
CA PHE A 106 1.70 1.91 6.45
C PHE A 106 3.12 2.42 6.19
N TYR A 107 3.25 3.40 5.29
CA TYR A 107 4.52 4.02 4.95
C TYR A 107 5.08 4.86 6.11
N LEU A 108 4.24 5.52 6.90
CA LEU A 108 4.63 6.19 8.13
C LEU A 108 5.11 5.21 9.21
N PHE A 109 4.47 4.05 9.33
CA PHE A 109 4.99 2.98 10.18
C PHE A 109 6.34 2.47 9.67
N LEU A 110 6.53 2.41 8.35
CA LEU A 110 7.78 1.93 7.74
C LEU A 110 8.96 2.86 8.06
N THR A 111 8.75 4.16 8.06
CA THR A 111 9.79 5.12 8.44
C THR A 111 10.18 4.93 9.90
N PHE A 112 9.20 4.82 10.80
CA PHE A 112 9.43 4.54 12.22
C PHE A 112 10.21 3.23 12.42
N SER A 113 9.73 2.13 11.85
CA SER A 113 10.37 0.81 11.97
C SER A 113 11.80 0.79 11.44
N THR A 114 12.05 1.44 10.30
CA THR A 114 13.41 1.52 9.73
C THR A 114 14.35 2.29 10.66
N ALA A 115 13.90 3.40 11.24
CA ALA A 115 14.69 4.14 12.23
C ALA A 115 15.01 3.29 13.46
N MET A 116 14.01 2.57 14.01
CA MET A 116 14.19 1.71 15.18
C MET A 116 15.17 0.55 14.92
N THR A 117 15.08 -0.10 13.75
CA THR A 117 15.99 -1.20 13.40
C THR A 117 17.46 -0.77 13.32
N TYR A 118 17.73 0.44 12.83
CA TYR A 118 19.08 0.98 12.82
C TYR A 118 19.53 1.41 14.22
N MET A 119 18.66 2.10 14.97
CA MET A 119 18.96 2.57 16.33
C MET A 119 19.32 1.46 17.30
N PHE A 120 18.67 0.29 17.18
CA PHE A 120 18.89 -0.86 18.06
C PHE A 120 19.76 -1.97 17.43
N HIS A 121 20.51 -1.65 16.38
CA HIS A 121 21.44 -2.58 15.73
C HIS A 121 20.83 -3.95 15.37
N VAL A 122 19.64 -3.93 14.78
CA VAL A 122 18.86 -5.14 14.47
C VAL A 122 19.32 -5.76 13.15
N TRP A 123 19.35 -7.10 13.07
CA TRP A 123 19.87 -7.83 11.91
C TRP A 123 19.19 -7.51 10.57
N PHE A 124 17.87 -7.30 10.56
CA PHE A 124 17.09 -7.04 9.35
C PHE A 124 17.02 -5.55 8.92
N HIS A 125 17.84 -4.67 9.53
CA HIS A 125 17.85 -3.24 9.20
C HIS A 125 18.12 -2.96 7.72
N LYS A 126 18.99 -3.74 7.07
CA LYS A 126 19.29 -3.60 5.63
C LYS A 126 18.05 -3.92 4.78
N SER A 127 17.30 -4.96 5.11
CA SER A 127 16.09 -5.33 4.37
C SER A 127 15.05 -4.21 4.44
N MET A 128 14.85 -3.61 5.61
CA MET A 128 13.95 -2.45 5.78
C MET A 128 14.42 -1.26 4.94
N ALA A 129 15.73 -0.98 4.94
CA ALA A 129 16.31 0.11 4.15
C ALA A 129 16.15 -0.11 2.62
N HIS A 130 16.28 -1.34 2.13
CA HIS A 130 16.09 -1.65 0.70
C HIS A 130 14.66 -1.41 0.21
N VAL A 131 13.67 -1.40 1.12
CA VAL A 131 12.30 -1.06 0.79
C VAL A 131 12.06 0.43 0.97
N LEU A 132 12.36 0.98 2.16
CA LEU A 132 12.03 2.37 2.49
C LEU A 132 12.67 3.35 1.51
N TYR A 133 14.00 3.34 1.39
CA TYR A 133 14.73 4.42 0.72
C TYR A 133 14.43 4.52 -0.78
N PRO A 134 14.40 3.43 -1.57
CA PRO A 134 14.00 3.52 -2.98
C PRO A 134 12.58 4.05 -3.16
N VAL A 135 11.62 3.57 -2.36
CA VAL A 135 10.24 4.07 -2.39
C VAL A 135 10.20 5.56 -2.03
N SER A 136 10.96 5.99 -1.02
CA SER A 136 11.07 7.41 -0.64
C SER A 136 11.58 8.28 -1.77
N LEU A 137 12.60 7.84 -2.51
CA LEU A 137 13.13 8.63 -3.63
C LEU A 137 12.08 8.81 -4.73
N VAL A 138 11.33 7.76 -5.05
CA VAL A 138 10.23 7.82 -6.03
C VAL A 138 9.10 8.74 -5.57
N VAL A 139 8.73 8.70 -4.29
CA VAL A 139 7.64 9.53 -3.74
C VAL A 139 8.03 11.01 -3.57
N LEU A 140 9.29 11.29 -3.20
CA LEU A 140 9.77 12.65 -2.98
C LEU A 140 9.97 13.42 -4.28
N LEU A 141 10.36 12.73 -5.36
CA LEU A 141 10.72 13.37 -6.62
C LEU A 141 9.56 14.21 -7.22
N PRO A 142 8.32 13.70 -7.38
CA PRO A 142 7.19 14.51 -7.84
C PRO A 142 6.91 15.72 -6.95
N LYS A 143 7.05 15.60 -5.63
CA LYS A 143 6.83 16.70 -4.69
C LYS A 143 7.83 17.84 -4.88
N ILE A 144 9.09 17.51 -5.15
CA ILE A 144 10.11 18.50 -5.51
C ILE A 144 9.70 19.24 -6.79
N PHE A 145 9.21 18.52 -7.81
CA PHE A 145 8.73 19.13 -9.04
C PHE A 145 7.53 20.06 -8.82
N PHE A 146 6.54 19.66 -8.01
CA PHE A 146 5.40 20.52 -7.68
C PHE A 146 5.85 21.81 -6.98
N GLN A 147 6.76 21.71 -6.00
CA GLN A 147 7.27 22.88 -5.30
C GLN A 147 8.10 23.80 -6.19
N LEU A 148 8.89 23.25 -7.11
CA LEU A 148 9.62 24.05 -8.09
C LEU A 148 8.67 24.90 -8.95
N ASN A 149 7.53 24.33 -9.36
CA ASN A 149 6.53 25.05 -10.14
C ASN A 149 5.81 26.14 -9.32
N LEU A 150 5.53 25.89 -8.03
CA LEU A 150 4.96 26.89 -7.13
C LEU A 150 5.92 28.05 -6.86
N MET A 151 7.23 27.78 -6.80
CA MET A 151 8.26 28.83 -6.71
C MET A 151 8.27 29.71 -7.96
N VAL A 152 8.10 29.12 -9.15
CA VAL A 152 7.97 29.88 -10.41
C VAL A 152 6.72 30.77 -10.38
N GLN A 153 5.67 30.33 -9.68
CA GLN A 153 4.43 31.09 -9.43
C GLN A 153 4.56 32.09 -8.26
N LYS A 154 5.76 32.28 -7.69
CA LYS A 154 6.08 33.22 -6.60
C LYS A 154 5.37 32.95 -5.26
N ASP A 155 4.97 31.72 -4.98
CA ASP A 155 4.45 31.37 -3.65
C ASP A 155 5.59 31.38 -2.60
N ILE A 156 5.45 32.17 -1.54
CA ILE A 156 6.52 32.38 -0.54
C ILE A 156 6.79 31.11 0.28
N PHE A 157 5.74 30.35 0.61
CA PHE A 157 5.89 29.12 1.41
C PHE A 157 6.57 27.99 0.63
N SER A 158 6.40 27.98 -0.69
CA SER A 158 7.04 27.00 -1.57
C SER A 158 8.58 27.01 -1.49
N TYR A 159 9.23 28.16 -1.26
CA TYR A 159 10.69 28.25 -1.14
C TYR A 159 11.22 27.47 0.07
N PHE A 160 10.57 27.62 1.23
CA PHE A 160 10.97 26.92 2.46
C PHE A 160 10.73 25.42 2.33
N TYR A 161 9.58 25.02 1.80
CA TYR A 161 9.24 23.62 1.66
C TYR A 161 10.07 22.92 0.57
N PHE A 162 10.39 23.62 -0.53
CA PHE A 162 11.33 23.13 -1.54
C PHE A 162 12.70 22.83 -0.95
N LEU A 163 13.28 23.77 -0.18
CA LEU A 163 14.56 23.56 0.48
C LEU A 163 14.52 22.35 1.43
N PHE A 164 13.46 22.23 2.22
CA PHE A 164 13.24 21.08 3.09
C PHE A 164 13.17 19.75 2.30
N LEU A 165 12.45 19.71 1.18
CA LEU A 165 12.35 18.51 0.33
C LEU A 165 13.70 18.13 -0.30
N ILE A 166 14.46 19.10 -0.81
CA ILE A 166 15.79 18.86 -1.37
C ILE A 166 16.76 18.32 -0.31
N CYS A 167 16.78 18.92 0.88
CA CYS A 167 17.59 18.42 2.00
C CYS A 167 17.18 16.99 2.39
N THR A 168 15.87 16.72 2.47
CA THR A 168 15.33 15.39 2.77
C THR A 168 15.73 14.37 1.70
N TYR A 169 15.68 14.74 0.43
CA TYR A 169 16.07 13.89 -0.69
C TYR A 169 17.57 13.55 -0.64
N ILE A 170 18.43 14.53 -0.42
CA ILE A 170 19.88 14.31 -0.27
C ILE A 170 20.18 13.44 0.95
N PHE A 171 19.54 13.70 2.09
CA PHE A 171 19.71 12.88 3.30
C PHE A 171 19.24 11.45 3.08
N THR A 172 18.16 11.24 2.34
CA THR A 172 17.67 9.89 1.97
C THR A 172 18.73 9.12 1.19
N ILE A 173 19.36 9.73 0.18
CA ILE A 173 20.45 9.10 -0.59
C ILE A 173 21.66 8.79 0.30
N LEU A 174 22.07 9.76 1.13
CA LEU A 174 23.24 9.60 1.99
C LEU A 174 23.03 8.50 3.04
N ALA A 175 21.87 8.45 3.69
CA ALA A 175 21.54 7.42 4.67
C ALA A 175 21.50 6.04 4.02
N TYR A 176 20.85 5.91 2.86
CA TYR A 176 20.78 4.65 2.14
C TYR A 176 22.18 4.12 1.81
N ARG A 177 23.05 4.99 1.29
CA ARG A 177 24.45 4.66 1.02
C ARG A 177 25.21 4.28 2.28
N THR A 178 24.99 4.98 3.39
CA THR A 178 25.63 4.67 4.68
C THR A 178 25.22 3.29 5.18
N ILE A 179 23.93 2.93 5.14
CA ILE A 179 23.42 1.64 5.61
C ILE A 179 23.96 0.48 4.74
N ILE A 180 23.97 0.63 3.41
CA ILE A 180 24.43 -0.45 2.53
C ILE A 180 25.94 -0.67 2.64
N LYS A 181 26.71 0.43 2.72
CA LYS A 181 28.17 0.37 2.83
C LYS A 181 28.64 -0.01 4.23
N ASP A 182 27.73 -0.05 5.21
CA ASP A 182 28.07 -0.49 6.55
C ASP A 182 28.46 -1.98 6.53
N LYS A 183 29.71 -2.23 6.92
CA LYS A 183 30.28 -3.58 6.99
C LYS A 183 30.10 -4.20 8.37
N GLU A 184 29.70 -3.41 9.37
CA GLU A 184 29.47 -3.93 10.71
C GLU A 184 28.25 -4.86 10.70
N PRO A 185 28.39 -6.11 11.19
CA PRO A 185 27.24 -7.00 11.34
C PRO A 185 26.37 -6.48 12.48
N TYR A 186 25.11 -6.20 12.18
CA TYR A 186 24.12 -5.86 13.20
C TYR A 186 23.55 -7.19 13.69
N GLU A 187 23.92 -7.58 14.91
CA GLU A 187 23.60 -8.89 15.49
C GLU A 187 22.49 -8.84 16.56
N GLY A 188 21.90 -7.66 16.77
CA GLY A 188 20.80 -7.51 17.71
C GLY A 188 19.56 -8.31 17.28
N PHE A 189 18.87 -8.85 18.28
CA PHE A 189 17.59 -9.55 18.16
C PHE A 189 17.62 -10.79 17.24
N GLN A 190 18.75 -11.51 17.21
CA GLN A 190 18.91 -12.76 16.44
C GLN A 190 17.91 -13.86 16.82
N SER A 191 17.37 -13.87 18.03
CA SER A 191 16.32 -14.82 18.44
C SER A 191 15.07 -14.76 17.53
N LEU A 192 14.76 -13.58 16.97
CA LEU A 192 13.69 -13.42 15.97
C LEU A 192 14.04 -14.04 14.60
N GLN A 193 15.33 -14.18 14.29
CA GLN A 193 15.78 -14.89 13.09
C GLN A 193 15.53 -16.39 13.25
N PHE A 194 15.88 -16.98 14.40
CA PHE A 194 15.65 -18.40 14.67
C PHE A 194 14.16 -18.74 14.85
N SER A 195 13.36 -17.83 15.41
CA SER A 195 11.90 -17.98 15.41
C SER A 195 11.32 -18.00 13.98
N SER A 196 11.93 -17.27 13.04
CA SER A 196 11.49 -17.32 11.64
C SER A 196 11.82 -18.64 10.96
N SER A 197 12.96 -19.25 11.28
CA SER A 197 13.36 -20.55 10.74
C SER A 197 12.57 -21.71 11.37
N LEU A 198 12.24 -21.62 12.66
CA LEU A 198 11.43 -22.62 13.37
C LEU A 198 9.96 -22.61 12.90
N GLU A 199 9.41 -21.45 12.50
CA GLU A 199 8.11 -21.41 11.83
C GLU A 199 8.18 -21.90 10.37
N GLU A 200 9.30 -21.72 9.67
CA GLU A 200 9.54 -22.34 8.35
C GLU A 200 9.65 -23.87 8.44
N GLU A 201 10.11 -24.43 9.58
CA GLU A 201 10.03 -25.87 9.92
C GLU A 201 8.61 -26.36 10.25
N GLY A 202 7.63 -25.45 10.38
CA GLY A 202 6.20 -25.76 10.38
C GLY A 202 5.67 -26.16 9.00
N ARG A 203 6.49 -26.11 7.95
CA ARG A 203 6.22 -26.80 6.70
C ARG A 203 6.23 -28.30 6.96
N SER A 204 5.10 -28.94 6.63
CA SER A 204 4.86 -30.37 6.82
C SER A 204 6.13 -31.20 6.66
N PRO A 205 6.49 -32.06 7.63
CA PRO A 205 7.67 -32.91 7.51
C PRO A 205 7.63 -33.62 6.15
N GLY A 206 8.77 -33.63 5.45
CA GLY A 206 8.93 -34.30 4.17
C GLY A 206 8.32 -35.69 4.25
N GLN A 207 7.47 -36.02 3.27
CA GLN A 207 6.70 -37.25 3.22
C GLN A 207 7.58 -38.45 3.56
N THR A 208 7.47 -38.93 4.78
CA THR A 208 7.99 -40.22 5.20
C THR A 208 6.78 -41.04 5.59
N LYS A 209 6.32 -41.86 4.64
CA LYS A 209 5.97 -43.27 4.85
C LYS A 209 5.47 -43.91 3.56
N THR A 210 6.18 -44.98 3.20
CA THR A 210 5.74 -46.17 2.48
C THR A 210 4.23 -46.25 2.19
N GLY A 211 3.91 -46.21 0.89
CA GLY A 211 2.54 -46.19 0.39
C GLY A 211 1.79 -47.50 0.63
N THR A 212 0.58 -47.37 1.17
CA THR A 212 -0.54 -48.29 0.91
C THR A 212 -1.35 -47.69 -0.24
N TYR A 213 -1.75 -48.48 -1.23
CA TYR A 213 -2.48 -48.03 -2.43
C TYR A 213 -3.82 -47.30 -2.15
N PHE A 214 -4.35 -47.36 -0.93
CA PHE A 214 -5.57 -46.67 -0.49
C PHE A 214 -5.34 -45.24 0.06
N ALA A 215 -4.11 -44.89 0.41
CA ALA A 215 -3.79 -43.57 0.96
C ALA A 215 -4.12 -42.39 0.01
N PRO A 216 -3.92 -42.47 -1.32
CA PRO A 216 -4.24 -41.38 -2.23
C PRO A 216 -5.74 -41.07 -2.29
N ILE A 217 -6.59 -42.09 -2.30
CA ILE A 217 -8.06 -41.95 -2.38
C ILE A 217 -8.60 -41.32 -1.10
N PHE A 218 -8.14 -41.79 0.06
CA PHE A 218 -8.49 -41.19 1.34
C PHE A 218 -8.06 -39.72 1.42
N HIS A 219 -6.86 -39.40 0.91
CA HIS A 219 -6.37 -38.03 0.92
C HIS A 219 -7.23 -37.10 0.05
N VAL A 220 -7.64 -37.56 -1.13
CA VAL A 220 -8.55 -36.82 -2.03
C VAL A 220 -9.92 -36.63 -1.37
N LEU A 221 -10.49 -37.66 -0.75
CA LEU A 221 -11.76 -37.55 -0.03
C LEU A 221 -11.70 -36.55 1.13
N VAL A 222 -10.60 -36.54 1.90
CA VAL A 222 -10.38 -35.59 2.98
C VAL A 222 -10.25 -34.16 2.45
N ILE A 223 -9.53 -33.96 1.33
CA ILE A 223 -9.43 -32.64 0.68
C ILE A 223 -10.80 -32.15 0.20
N ILE A 224 -11.61 -33.02 -0.41
CA ILE A 224 -12.96 -32.68 -0.85
C ILE A 224 -13.85 -32.34 0.35
N LEU A 225 -13.83 -33.16 1.41
CA LEU A 225 -14.63 -32.94 2.62
C LEU A 225 -14.27 -31.61 3.30
N ILE A 226 -12.96 -31.36 3.50
CA ILE A 226 -12.46 -30.12 4.07
C ILE A 226 -12.81 -28.94 3.17
N GLY A 227 -12.69 -29.08 1.85
CA GLY A 227 -13.09 -28.06 0.87
C GLY A 227 -14.57 -27.70 0.97
N ILE A 228 -15.44 -28.70 1.09
CA ILE A 228 -16.89 -28.50 1.29
C ILE A 228 -17.17 -27.82 2.63
N LEU A 229 -16.50 -28.24 3.71
CA LEU A 229 -16.65 -27.65 5.04
C LEU A 229 -16.20 -26.19 5.08
N ILE A 230 -15.00 -25.89 4.55
CA ILE A 230 -14.49 -24.52 4.46
C ILE A 230 -15.40 -23.68 3.56
N GLY A 231 -15.81 -24.22 2.41
CA GLY A 231 -16.69 -23.56 1.46
C GLY A 231 -18.03 -23.17 2.09
N ASN A 232 -18.73 -24.12 2.72
CA ASN A 232 -20.08 -23.90 3.25
C ASN A 232 -20.10 -23.20 4.61
N LEU A 233 -19.12 -23.48 5.48
CA LEU A 233 -19.18 -23.02 6.88
C LEU A 233 -18.42 -21.70 7.08
N ILE A 234 -17.43 -21.42 6.24
CA ILE A 234 -16.56 -20.24 6.39
C ILE A 234 -16.76 -19.32 5.19
N TYR A 235 -16.53 -19.81 3.97
CA TYR A 235 -16.49 -18.97 2.78
C TYR A 235 -17.86 -18.38 2.42
N ILE A 236 -18.93 -19.19 2.35
CA ILE A 236 -20.27 -18.70 2.00
C ILE A 236 -20.80 -17.68 3.03
N PRO A 237 -20.73 -17.92 4.35
CA PRO A 237 -21.13 -16.92 5.34
C PRO A 237 -20.30 -15.63 5.27
N LEU A 238 -18.98 -15.75 5.09
CA LEU A 238 -18.11 -14.58 4.89
C LEU A 238 -18.47 -13.81 3.62
N PHE A 239 -18.79 -14.51 2.53
CA PHE A 239 -19.21 -13.89 1.27
C PHE A 239 -20.56 -13.19 1.40
N LEU A 240 -21.53 -13.79 2.09
CA LEU A 240 -22.84 -13.17 2.37
C LEU A 240 -22.69 -11.95 3.28
N LEU A 241 -21.84 -12.01 4.31
CA LEU A 241 -21.48 -10.86 5.14
C LEU A 241 -20.81 -9.77 4.32
N GLN A 242 -19.85 -10.11 3.47
CA GLN A 242 -19.20 -9.15 2.58
C GLN A 242 -20.20 -8.51 1.61
N LYS A 243 -21.16 -9.28 1.07
CA LYS A 243 -22.12 -8.79 0.08
C LYS A 243 -23.20 -7.88 0.69
N HIS A 244 -23.74 -8.26 1.84
CA HIS A 244 -24.91 -7.58 2.44
C HIS A 244 -24.54 -6.58 3.53
N TYR A 245 -23.36 -6.73 4.15
CA TYR A 245 -22.88 -5.92 5.28
C TYR A 245 -21.43 -5.50 5.06
N VAL A 246 -21.15 -4.89 3.90
CA VAL A 246 -19.78 -4.54 3.46
C VAL A 246 -19.04 -3.73 4.52
N SER A 247 -19.71 -2.76 5.15
CA SER A 247 -19.11 -1.85 6.14
C SER A 247 -18.77 -2.58 7.43
N GLU A 248 -19.72 -3.34 7.98
CA GLU A 248 -19.57 -4.12 9.21
C GLU A 248 -18.53 -5.22 9.04
N PHE A 249 -18.56 -5.90 7.88
CA PHE A 249 -17.57 -6.88 7.49
C PHE A 249 -16.17 -6.26 7.43
N SER A 250 -16.04 -5.07 6.82
CA SER A 250 -14.77 -4.35 6.76
C SER A 250 -14.25 -4.00 8.15
N TYR A 251 -15.11 -3.46 9.03
CA TYR A 251 -14.73 -3.16 10.43
C TYR A 251 -14.30 -4.41 11.19
N PHE A 252 -15.01 -5.52 11.02
CA PHE A 252 -14.69 -6.80 11.65
C PHE A 252 -13.32 -7.33 11.16
N ILE A 253 -13.05 -7.28 9.86
CA ILE A 253 -11.76 -7.69 9.30
C ILE A 253 -10.62 -6.81 9.82
N PHE A 254 -10.78 -5.48 9.82
CA PHE A 254 -9.77 -4.57 10.36
C PHE A 254 -9.54 -4.81 11.87
N PHE A 255 -10.59 -5.09 12.63
CA PHE A 255 -10.49 -5.45 14.04
C PHE A 255 -9.70 -6.75 14.25
N LEU A 256 -10.00 -7.81 13.49
CA LEU A 256 -9.27 -9.07 13.54
C LEU A 256 -7.80 -8.91 13.16
N ILE A 257 -7.50 -8.14 12.10
CA ILE A 257 -6.13 -7.82 11.70
C ILE A 257 -5.40 -7.06 12.81
N GLY A 258 -6.08 -6.11 13.46
CA GLY A 258 -5.56 -5.38 14.61
C GLY A 258 -5.22 -6.31 15.78
N LEU A 259 -6.15 -7.18 16.15
CA LEU A 259 -5.96 -8.15 17.24
C LEU A 259 -4.82 -9.13 16.93
N LEU A 260 -4.76 -9.63 15.69
CA LEU A 260 -3.68 -10.50 15.23
C LEU A 260 -2.32 -9.79 15.26
N SER A 261 -2.28 -8.52 14.83
CA SER A 261 -1.06 -7.71 14.87
C SER A 261 -0.56 -7.51 16.31
N VAL A 262 -1.46 -7.17 17.23
CA VAL A 262 -1.16 -7.03 18.66
C VAL A 262 -0.64 -8.34 19.24
N PHE A 263 -1.33 -9.46 18.95
CA PHE A 263 -0.91 -10.79 19.37
C PHE A 263 0.51 -11.13 18.89
N TYR A 264 0.82 -10.90 17.61
CA TYR A 264 2.16 -11.14 17.08
C TYR A 264 3.22 -10.23 17.70
N ILE A 265 2.94 -8.94 17.89
CA ILE A 265 3.87 -8.01 18.53
C ILE A 265 4.24 -8.48 19.94
N PHE A 266 3.25 -8.92 20.74
CA PHE A 266 3.51 -9.44 22.08
C PHE A 266 4.33 -10.73 22.06
N ASN A 267 4.04 -11.65 21.13
CA ASN A 267 4.81 -12.87 20.98
C ASN A 267 6.26 -12.60 20.54
N TYR A 268 6.47 -11.70 19.57
CA TYR A 268 7.80 -11.27 19.16
C TYR A 268 8.56 -10.58 20.29
N ASN A 269 7.87 -9.79 21.13
CA ASN A 269 8.51 -9.18 22.30
C ASN A 269 8.96 -10.24 23.32
N LYS A 270 8.14 -11.27 23.53
CA LYS A 270 8.43 -12.36 24.46
C LYS A 270 9.56 -13.27 23.98
N VAL A 271 9.60 -13.60 22.69
CA VAL A 271 10.59 -14.52 22.10
C VAL A 271 11.87 -13.80 21.68
N GLY A 272 11.71 -12.58 21.15
CA GLY A 272 12.77 -11.78 20.54
C GLY A 272 13.44 -10.78 21.47
N GLY A 273 12.79 -10.42 22.58
CA GLY A 273 13.26 -9.36 23.47
C GLY A 273 14.61 -9.66 24.11
N GLU A 274 15.51 -8.69 24.08
CA GLU A 274 16.81 -8.79 24.75
C GLU A 274 16.71 -8.28 26.19
N SER A 275 17.31 -9.01 27.14
CA SER A 275 17.28 -8.69 28.57
C SER A 275 17.97 -7.37 28.93
N LYS A 276 18.91 -6.92 28.09
CA LYS A 276 19.64 -5.65 28.28
C LYS A 276 18.80 -4.41 27.92
N ASN A 277 17.74 -4.59 27.15
CA ASN A 277 16.93 -3.50 26.61
C ASN A 277 15.68 -3.26 27.46
N LYS A 278 15.21 -2.01 27.51
CA LYS A 278 13.94 -1.67 28.16
C LYS A 278 12.78 -2.27 27.38
N ASN A 279 11.69 -2.59 28.07
CA ASN A 279 10.50 -3.21 27.44
C ASN A 279 9.98 -2.42 26.22
N TRP A 280 9.97 -1.08 26.27
CA TRP A 280 9.57 -0.24 25.12
C TRP A 280 10.50 -0.40 23.90
N GLN A 281 11.80 -0.59 24.11
CA GLN A 281 12.75 -0.80 23.02
C GLN A 281 12.50 -2.16 22.35
N ASN A 282 12.30 -3.22 23.16
CA ASN A 282 11.94 -4.54 22.65
C ASN A 282 10.59 -4.53 21.92
N LEU A 283 9.60 -3.79 22.43
CA LEU A 283 8.31 -3.62 21.77
C LEU A 283 8.45 -2.90 20.41
N SER A 284 9.27 -1.86 20.36
CA SER A 284 9.53 -1.09 19.13
C SER A 284 10.19 -1.96 18.05
N VAL A 285 11.14 -2.80 18.42
CA VAL A 285 11.78 -3.77 17.50
C VAL A 285 10.81 -4.88 17.09
N SER A 286 9.94 -5.32 18.00
CA SER A 286 8.89 -6.31 17.70
C SER A 286 7.87 -5.80 16.68
N PHE A 287 7.49 -4.53 16.79
CA PHE A 287 6.67 -3.84 15.80
C PHE A 287 7.39 -3.78 14.45
N ALA A 288 8.67 -3.37 14.44
CA ALA A 288 9.47 -3.32 13.22
C ALA A 288 9.64 -4.70 12.58
N TYR A 289 9.74 -5.76 13.38
CA TYR A 289 9.84 -7.13 12.92
C TYR A 289 8.53 -7.61 12.28
N LEU A 290 7.37 -7.30 12.88
CA LEU A 290 6.07 -7.56 12.25
C LEU A 290 6.00 -6.91 10.86
N GLN A 291 6.39 -5.64 10.76
CA GLN A 291 6.41 -4.93 9.48
C GLN A 291 7.41 -5.54 8.48
N TYR A 292 8.59 -5.94 8.93
CA TYR A 292 9.55 -6.67 8.09
C TYR A 292 8.93 -7.98 7.54
N ARG A 293 8.21 -8.74 8.36
CA ARG A 293 7.51 -9.96 7.90
C ARG A 293 6.39 -9.64 6.91
N PHE A 294 5.61 -8.58 7.15
CA PHE A 294 4.62 -8.11 6.18
C PHE A 294 5.26 -7.72 4.85
N LEU A 295 6.42 -7.06 4.85
CA LEU A 295 7.13 -6.73 3.61
C LEU A 295 7.66 -7.99 2.91
N ARG A 296 8.31 -8.88 3.66
CA ARG A 296 8.87 -10.13 3.13
C ARG A 296 7.78 -11.02 2.51
N ASN A 297 6.68 -11.24 3.22
CA ASN A 297 5.60 -12.13 2.77
C ASN A 297 4.62 -11.43 1.83
N GLY A 298 4.30 -10.17 2.12
CA GLY A 298 3.36 -9.36 1.35
C GLY A 298 3.85 -9.07 -0.06
N PHE A 299 5.17 -8.88 -0.25
CA PHE A 299 5.71 -8.70 -1.61
C PHE A 299 5.43 -9.93 -2.49
N PHE A 300 5.67 -11.15 -1.99
CA PHE A 300 5.35 -12.37 -2.73
C PHE A 300 3.85 -12.56 -2.95
N SER A 301 3.02 -12.25 -1.95
CA SER A 301 1.57 -12.37 -2.08
C SER A 301 1.01 -11.38 -3.10
N ILE A 302 1.39 -10.10 -3.03
CA ILE A 302 0.96 -9.06 -3.99
C ILE A 302 1.46 -9.40 -5.39
N PHE A 303 2.74 -9.77 -5.53
CA PHE A 303 3.30 -10.16 -6.82
C PHE A 303 2.57 -11.38 -7.42
N SER A 304 2.28 -12.39 -6.61
CA SER A 304 1.50 -13.56 -7.06
C SER A 304 0.08 -13.17 -7.46
N THR A 305 -0.59 -12.28 -6.71
CA THR A 305 -1.94 -11.82 -7.06
C THR A 305 -1.95 -11.04 -8.36
N ILE A 306 -0.99 -10.13 -8.57
CA ILE A 306 -0.84 -9.39 -9.83
C ILE A 306 -0.59 -10.37 -10.98
N LEU A 307 0.28 -11.37 -10.78
CA LEU A 307 0.55 -12.39 -11.79
C LEU A 307 -0.70 -13.22 -12.13
N ILE A 308 -1.49 -13.60 -11.13
CA ILE A 308 -2.76 -14.31 -11.33
C ILE A 308 -3.75 -13.44 -12.10
N ILE A 309 -3.91 -12.16 -11.73
CA ILE A 309 -4.80 -11.23 -12.44
C ILE A 309 -4.35 -11.07 -13.90
N LEU A 310 -3.05 -10.84 -14.14
CA LEU A 310 -2.51 -10.74 -15.50
C LEU A 310 -2.73 -12.03 -16.29
N PHE A 311 -2.54 -13.19 -15.68
CA PHE A 311 -2.77 -14.49 -16.30
C PHE A 311 -4.25 -14.71 -16.67
N VAL A 312 -5.17 -14.38 -15.75
CA VAL A 312 -6.61 -14.46 -16.00
C VAL A 312 -7.03 -13.50 -17.11
N THR A 313 -6.58 -12.25 -17.06
CA THR A 313 -6.84 -11.26 -18.13
C THR A 313 -6.29 -11.74 -19.47
N PHE A 314 -5.08 -12.30 -19.50
CA PHE A 314 -4.48 -12.86 -20.71
C PHE A 314 -5.29 -14.04 -21.27
N LEU A 315 -5.77 -14.96 -20.42
CA LEU A 315 -6.65 -16.05 -20.85
C LEU A 315 -7.97 -15.52 -21.42
N PHE A 316 -8.58 -14.52 -20.80
CA PHE A 316 -9.77 -13.87 -21.33
C PHE A 316 -9.50 -13.18 -22.67
N SER A 317 -8.39 -12.45 -22.82
CA SER A 317 -8.01 -11.84 -24.09
C SER A 317 -7.74 -12.88 -25.18
N LEU A 318 -7.11 -14.01 -24.87
CA LEU A 318 -6.94 -15.13 -25.80
C LEU A 318 -8.28 -15.78 -26.18
N LEU A 319 -9.20 -15.91 -25.22
CA LEU A 319 -10.54 -16.43 -25.47
C LEU A 319 -11.29 -15.51 -26.43
N LEU A 320 -11.30 -14.19 -26.15
CA LEU A 320 -11.91 -13.18 -27.03
C LEU A 320 -11.27 -13.19 -28.41
N PHE A 321 -9.94 -13.20 -28.50
CA PHE A 321 -9.24 -13.29 -29.77
C PHE A 321 -9.59 -14.56 -30.55
N ASN A 322 -9.70 -15.71 -29.88
CA ASN A 322 -10.14 -16.95 -30.52
C ASN A 322 -11.59 -16.88 -30.99
N ILE A 323 -12.49 -16.26 -30.21
CA ILE A 323 -13.88 -16.02 -30.60
C ILE A 323 -13.92 -15.10 -31.84
N ASP A 324 -13.18 -14.01 -31.85
CA ASP A 324 -13.11 -13.07 -32.98
C ASP A 324 -12.52 -13.73 -34.22
N LEU A 325 -11.50 -14.58 -34.08
CA LEU A 325 -10.87 -15.29 -35.19
C LEU A 325 -11.80 -16.37 -35.74
N ILE A 326 -12.54 -17.06 -34.87
CA ILE A 326 -13.62 -17.99 -35.25
C ILE A 326 -14.74 -17.23 -35.97
N GLN A 327 -15.18 -16.09 -35.45
CA GLN A 327 -16.24 -15.28 -36.06
C GLN A 327 -15.82 -14.76 -37.44
N ASN A 328 -14.59 -14.29 -37.59
CA ASN A 328 -14.06 -13.74 -38.85
C ASN A 328 -13.71 -14.83 -39.88
N ASN A 329 -13.22 -16.01 -39.48
CA ASN A 329 -12.82 -17.06 -40.41
C ASN A 329 -13.91 -18.08 -40.72
N LEU A 330 -14.94 -18.24 -39.87
CA LEU A 330 -16.02 -19.21 -40.08
C LEU A 330 -17.35 -18.58 -40.50
N GLY A 331 -17.46 -17.24 -40.57
CA GLY A 331 -18.66 -16.54 -41.06
C GLY A 331 -19.95 -16.92 -40.32
N LEU A 332 -19.84 -17.47 -39.11
CA LEU A 332 -20.90 -18.28 -38.50
C LEU A 332 -21.87 -17.49 -37.59
N PHE A 333 -21.72 -16.16 -37.47
CA PHE A 333 -22.67 -15.30 -36.75
C PHE A 333 -22.86 -13.93 -37.41
N GLY A 334 -23.03 -13.89 -38.73
CA GLY A 334 -23.39 -12.66 -39.47
C GLY A 334 -24.82 -12.13 -39.21
N LYS A 335 -25.60 -12.71 -38.28
CA LYS A 335 -26.94 -12.23 -37.93
C LYS A 335 -27.33 -12.66 -36.51
N THR A 336 -27.07 -11.82 -35.51
CA THR A 336 -27.93 -11.60 -34.32
C THR A 336 -27.20 -10.73 -33.29
N THR A 337 -27.19 -9.42 -33.49
CA THR A 337 -27.19 -8.41 -32.41
C THR A 337 -27.68 -7.08 -33.00
N GLU A 338 -28.96 -7.02 -33.35
CA GLU A 338 -29.77 -5.85 -32.98
C GLU A 338 -30.40 -6.26 -31.66
N PHE A 339 -29.93 -5.66 -30.56
CA PHE A 339 -30.65 -5.21 -29.35
C PHE A 339 -29.61 -4.71 -28.35
#